data_AF-A0A3M2F1T4-F1
#
_entry.id   AF-A0A3M2F1T4-F1
#
_cell.length_a   1.000
_cell.length_b   1.000
_cell.length_c   1.000
_cell.angle_alpha   90.00
_cell.angle_beta   90.00
_cell.angle_gamma   90.00
#
_symmetry.space_group_name_H-M   'P 1'
#
loop_
_entity.id
_entity.type
_entity.pdbx_description
1 polymer ?
#
loop_
_entity_poly.entity_id
_entity_poly.type
_entity_poly.pdbx_seq_one_letter_code
_entity_poly.pdbx_strand_id
1 'polypeptide(L)'
;MPHRFPVSHFRPGMRLKTDIFYDGSLLLPAGTTLADRHINQLRSWAIETVETQENLASFAEVVEAPEGEGSGEPVVLDISEIEKAAAPEPPPLPKGYATQDGKTYVVEEDLPSNAPPIKTDLSLVFQGAIGAGNKIESEASIRVAGEVAEGCTLIARGEITCGAPVTGTDETAVSLTAPVVTLSLASYCQIDAAASIKASGLVHCRARAGKEILVSGSDPGILGGDLEAGETIAAGCIAEHSGEPAVVRITMARYKKLYLNLERLDRTAEARRKERESLEKVIQVIKLLGEKVVDLPPEKKQELAMQSKRYMELKKELSDLALARQRLEEELAREYSTVDECPVRFDSVRPSVKIVIGTAELTVNSRQNRIGYYLHKGRILAATH
;
A
#
# COMPACT_ATOMS: atom_id res chain seq x y z
N MET A 1 -4.00 -35.72 13.27
CA MET A 1 -3.71 -34.35 12.78
C MET A 1 -4.73 -33.42 13.41
N PRO A 2 -4.31 -32.38 14.14
CA PRO A 2 -5.23 -31.41 14.73
C PRO A 2 -5.96 -30.63 13.63
N HIS A 3 -7.26 -30.42 13.80
CA HIS A 3 -8.07 -29.60 12.90
C HIS A 3 -7.90 -28.12 13.25
N ARG A 4 -7.76 -27.28 12.22
CA ARG A 4 -7.57 -25.83 12.35
C ARG A 4 -8.88 -25.11 12.13
N PHE A 5 -9.33 -24.35 13.13
CA PHE A 5 -10.56 -23.57 13.05
C PHE A 5 -10.25 -22.07 13.02
N PRO A 6 -10.85 -21.30 12.09
CA PRO A 6 -10.57 -19.87 11.98
C PRO A 6 -11.14 -19.10 13.16
N VAL A 7 -10.36 -18.17 13.71
CA VAL A 7 -10.78 -17.38 14.88
C VAL A 7 -12.01 -16.51 14.59
N SER A 8 -12.25 -16.19 13.32
CA SER A 8 -13.43 -15.43 12.86
C SER A 8 -14.77 -16.07 13.17
N HIS A 9 -14.82 -17.39 13.40
CA HIS A 9 -16.06 -18.11 13.68
C HIS A 9 -16.45 -18.08 15.16
N PHE A 10 -15.52 -17.75 16.07
CA PHE A 10 -15.84 -17.61 17.49
C PHE A 10 -16.63 -16.34 17.75
N ARG A 11 -17.74 -16.48 18.47
CA ARG A 11 -18.58 -15.38 18.92
C ARG A 11 -18.66 -15.35 20.44
N PRO A 12 -18.85 -14.15 21.04
CA PRO A 12 -19.13 -14.05 22.47
C PRO A 12 -20.36 -14.88 22.83
N GLY A 13 -20.32 -15.55 23.98
CA GLY A 13 -21.40 -16.42 24.47
C GLY A 13 -21.31 -17.88 24.02
N MET A 14 -20.45 -18.22 23.05
CA MET A 14 -20.20 -19.62 22.69
C MET A 14 -19.45 -20.35 23.82
N ARG A 15 -19.81 -21.61 24.08
CA ARG A 15 -19.15 -22.44 25.09
C ARG A 15 -18.26 -23.49 24.43
N LEU A 16 -17.00 -23.58 24.83
CA LEU A 16 -16.07 -24.56 24.30
C LEU A 16 -16.42 -25.97 24.79
N LYS A 17 -16.52 -26.93 23.89
CA LYS A 17 -16.65 -28.37 24.20
C LYS A 17 -15.31 -29.06 24.35
N THR A 18 -14.28 -28.54 23.69
CA THR A 18 -12.96 -29.15 23.59
C THR A 18 -11.87 -28.11 23.85
N ASP A 19 -10.70 -28.61 24.23
CA ASP A 19 -9.53 -27.78 24.47
C ASP A 19 -9.01 -27.18 23.15
N ILE A 20 -8.73 -25.88 23.18
CA ILE A 20 -8.13 -25.15 22.08
C ILE A 20 -6.65 -24.95 22.38
N PHE A 21 -5.82 -25.35 21.43
CA PHE A 21 -4.38 -25.22 21.46
C PHE A 21 -3.91 -24.25 20.37
N TYR A 22 -2.74 -23.65 20.61
CA TYR A 22 -2.00 -22.88 19.61
C TYR A 22 -0.51 -23.15 19.81
N ASP A 23 0.18 -23.53 18.73
CA ASP A 23 1.61 -23.85 18.72
C ASP A 23 2.03 -24.82 19.85
N GLY A 24 1.21 -25.87 20.05
CA GLY A 24 1.44 -26.90 21.06
C GLY A 24 1.11 -26.50 22.52
N SER A 25 0.67 -25.27 22.76
CA SER A 25 0.30 -24.78 24.10
C SER A 25 -1.23 -24.67 24.27
N LEU A 26 -1.76 -25.07 25.43
CA LEU A 26 -3.18 -24.93 25.76
C LEU A 26 -3.53 -23.45 25.88
N LEU A 27 -4.45 -22.98 25.02
CA LEU A 27 -4.82 -21.57 24.95
C LEU A 27 -6.16 -21.32 25.66
N LEU A 28 -7.16 -22.16 25.42
CA LEU A 28 -8.44 -22.12 26.16
C LEU A 28 -8.88 -23.55 26.52
N PRO A 29 -9.19 -23.82 27.80
CA PRO A 29 -9.69 -25.12 28.21
C PRO A 29 -11.16 -25.31 27.81
N ALA A 30 -11.55 -26.57 27.62
CA ALA A 30 -12.92 -27.01 27.46
C ALA A 30 -13.80 -26.50 28.63
N GLY A 31 -15.05 -26.15 28.32
CA GLY A 31 -16.02 -25.58 29.26
C GLY A 31 -15.98 -24.06 29.38
N THR A 32 -14.96 -23.39 28.82
CA THR A 32 -14.85 -21.93 28.84
C THR A 32 -15.93 -21.27 27.98
N THR A 33 -16.67 -20.33 28.56
CA THR A 33 -17.54 -19.43 27.79
C THR A 33 -16.71 -18.29 27.21
N LEU A 34 -16.78 -18.12 25.89
CA LEU A 34 -16.05 -17.10 25.18
C LEU A 34 -16.63 -15.72 25.49
N ALA A 35 -15.80 -14.85 26.08
CA ALA A 35 -16.11 -13.44 26.28
C ALA A 35 -15.34 -12.61 25.25
N ASP A 36 -15.77 -11.37 25.02
CA ASP A 36 -15.11 -10.45 24.07
C ASP A 36 -13.60 -10.31 24.31
N ARG A 37 -13.17 -10.34 25.58
CA ARG A 37 -11.75 -10.31 25.95
C ARG A 37 -10.95 -11.46 25.35
N HIS A 38 -11.50 -12.67 25.28
CA HIS A 38 -10.79 -13.85 24.76
C HIS A 38 -10.64 -13.74 23.24
N ILE A 39 -11.68 -13.28 22.54
CA ILE A 39 -11.67 -13.12 21.07
C ILE A 39 -10.74 -11.97 20.65
N ASN A 40 -10.79 -10.84 21.37
CA ASN A 40 -9.91 -9.71 21.11
C ASN A 40 -8.44 -10.04 21.38
N GLN A 41 -8.15 -10.86 22.40
CA GLN A 41 -6.80 -11.33 22.68
C GLN A 41 -6.25 -12.21 21.54
N LEU A 42 -7.05 -13.15 21.02
CA LEU A 42 -6.67 -13.96 19.85
C LEU A 42 -6.38 -13.10 18.61
N ARG A 43 -7.22 -12.08 18.35
CA ARG A 43 -7.00 -11.12 17.26
C ARG A 43 -5.75 -10.28 17.47
N SER A 44 -5.46 -9.86 18.71
CA SER A 44 -4.27 -9.05 19.04
C SER A 44 -2.96 -9.80 18.84
N TRP A 45 -2.98 -11.13 19.00
CA TRP A 45 -1.84 -12.01 18.74
C TRP A 45 -1.75 -12.46 17.29
N ALA A 46 -2.59 -11.91 16.40
CA ALA A 46 -2.68 -12.27 14.99
C ALA A 46 -2.89 -13.78 14.76
N ILE A 47 -3.59 -14.46 15.68
CA ILE A 47 -3.89 -15.88 15.57
C ILE A 47 -5.04 -16.03 14.57
N GLU A 48 -4.75 -16.55 13.38
CA GLU A 48 -5.75 -16.76 12.32
C GLU A 48 -6.55 -18.05 12.53
N THR A 49 -5.89 -19.10 13.01
CA THR A 49 -6.48 -20.41 13.26
C THR A 49 -5.99 -21.00 14.57
N VAL A 50 -6.85 -21.74 15.25
CA VAL A 50 -6.51 -22.51 16.44
C VAL A 50 -6.70 -24.00 16.21
N GLU A 51 -5.88 -24.80 16.89
CA GLU A 51 -5.87 -26.25 16.76
C GLU A 51 -6.69 -26.89 17.89
N THR A 52 -7.42 -27.96 17.60
CA THR A 52 -8.17 -28.74 18.60
C THR A 52 -7.62 -30.15 18.73
N GLN A 53 -8.00 -30.86 19.79
CA GLN A 53 -7.66 -32.28 19.96
C GLN A 53 -8.12 -33.13 18.76
N GLU A 54 -7.43 -34.24 18.51
CA GLU A 54 -7.57 -35.04 17.28
C GLU A 54 -8.98 -35.62 17.08
N ASN A 55 -9.46 -35.66 15.82
CA ASN A 55 -10.72 -36.26 15.34
C ASN A 55 -12.01 -35.42 15.42
N LEU A 56 -11.96 -34.10 15.29
CA LEU A 56 -13.15 -33.24 15.19
C LEU A 56 -13.46 -32.89 13.72
N ALA A 57 -14.64 -33.26 13.24
CA ALA A 57 -15.01 -33.12 11.84
C ALA A 57 -15.70 -31.78 11.52
N SER A 58 -16.21 -31.07 12.54
CA SER A 58 -17.01 -29.85 12.37
C SER A 58 -16.84 -28.83 13.51
N PHE A 59 -16.95 -27.54 13.18
CA PHE A 59 -16.89 -26.44 14.15
C PHE A 59 -18.00 -26.52 15.22
N ALA A 60 -19.16 -27.10 14.89
CA ALA A 60 -20.26 -27.33 15.83
C ALA A 60 -19.92 -28.37 16.93
N GLU A 61 -18.89 -29.19 16.72
CA GLU A 61 -18.37 -30.12 17.73
C GLU A 61 -17.38 -29.43 18.68
N VAL A 62 -16.88 -28.24 18.30
CA VAL A 62 -15.91 -27.43 19.07
C VAL A 62 -16.63 -26.46 20.00
N VAL A 63 -17.76 -25.88 19.57
CA VAL A 63 -18.50 -24.86 20.32
C VAL A 63 -19.99 -25.16 20.39
N GLU A 64 -20.58 -24.90 21.56
CA GLU A 64 -22.03 -24.79 21.73
C GLU A 64 -22.47 -23.34 21.57
N ALA A 65 -23.54 -23.15 20.80
CA ALA A 65 -24.25 -21.88 20.72
C ALA A 65 -24.86 -21.53 22.10
N PRO A 66 -24.96 -20.24 22.44
CA PRO A 66 -25.55 -19.81 23.70
C PRO A 66 -26.99 -20.33 23.83
N GLU A 67 -27.31 -20.97 24.96
CA GLU A 67 -28.67 -21.40 25.26
C GLU A 67 -29.57 -20.17 25.45
N GLY A 68 -30.39 -19.87 24.45
CA GLY A 68 -31.40 -18.81 24.54
C GLY A 68 -31.65 -18.06 23.25
N GLU A 69 -32.10 -18.74 22.19
CA GLU A 69 -33.08 -18.19 21.24
C GLU A 69 -33.65 -19.31 20.35
N GLY A 70 -34.93 -19.62 20.55
CA GLY A 70 -35.91 -20.02 19.53
C GLY A 70 -35.60 -21.21 18.60
N SER A 71 -36.24 -22.33 18.93
CA SER A 71 -36.66 -23.42 18.04
C SER A 71 -36.77 -23.11 16.53
N GLY A 72 -35.99 -23.83 15.72
CA GLY A 72 -36.29 -24.13 14.32
C GLY A 72 -35.74 -25.52 14.02
N GLU A 73 -36.59 -26.44 13.56
CA GLU A 73 -36.21 -27.80 13.19
C GLU A 73 -35.04 -27.77 12.17
N PRO A 74 -34.07 -28.71 12.24
CA PRO A 74 -33.00 -28.75 11.27
C PRO A 74 -33.57 -29.17 9.90
N VAL A 75 -33.70 -28.20 9.00
CA VAL A 75 -33.97 -28.46 7.58
C VAL A 75 -32.71 -29.08 6.99
N VAL A 76 -32.77 -30.37 6.68
CA VAL A 76 -31.75 -31.08 5.90
C VAL A 76 -31.85 -30.56 4.46
N LEU A 77 -30.89 -29.73 4.05
CA LEU A 77 -30.72 -29.33 2.65
C LEU A 77 -29.59 -30.14 2.02
N ASP A 78 -29.90 -30.70 0.86
CA ASP A 78 -29.00 -31.51 0.03
C ASP A 78 -27.82 -30.65 -0.46
N ILE A 79 -26.60 -31.20 -0.38
CA ILE A 79 -25.32 -30.48 -0.53
C ILE A 79 -25.14 -29.94 -1.95
N SER A 80 -25.95 -30.39 -2.90
CA SER A 80 -25.95 -29.94 -4.29
C SER A 80 -26.65 -28.59 -4.54
N GLU A 81 -27.39 -28.03 -3.58
CA GLU A 81 -27.98 -26.67 -3.70
C GLU A 81 -27.16 -25.57 -3.01
N ILE A 82 -26.21 -25.92 -2.12
CA ILE A 82 -25.40 -24.93 -1.38
C ILE A 82 -24.37 -24.24 -2.28
N GLU A 83 -23.93 -24.88 -3.38
CA GLU A 83 -23.08 -24.22 -4.38
C GLU A 83 -23.82 -23.18 -5.23
N LYS A 84 -25.13 -23.00 -5.04
CA LYS A 84 -25.94 -21.90 -5.61
C LYS A 84 -26.44 -20.89 -4.57
N ALA A 85 -25.96 -20.93 -3.33
CA ALA A 85 -26.18 -19.84 -2.38
C ALA A 85 -25.32 -18.64 -2.78
N ALA A 86 -25.84 -17.89 -3.74
CA ALA A 86 -25.36 -16.57 -4.13
C ALA A 86 -25.08 -15.74 -2.88
N ALA A 87 -23.97 -14.99 -2.92
CA ALA A 87 -23.75 -13.88 -2.01
C ALA A 87 -25.05 -13.08 -1.87
N PRO A 88 -25.36 -12.53 -0.66
CA PRO A 88 -26.57 -11.72 -0.50
C PRO A 88 -26.60 -10.70 -1.64
N GLU A 89 -27.66 -10.76 -2.45
CA GLU A 89 -27.81 -9.83 -3.56
C GLU A 89 -27.61 -8.42 -3.02
N PRO A 90 -26.79 -7.57 -3.67
CA PRO A 90 -26.66 -6.18 -3.26
C PRO A 90 -28.08 -5.60 -3.16
N PRO A 91 -28.34 -4.71 -2.18
CA PRO A 91 -29.67 -4.15 -1.98
C PRO A 91 -30.22 -3.67 -3.33
N PRO A 92 -31.51 -3.95 -3.64
CA PRO A 92 -32.07 -3.58 -4.92
C PRO A 92 -31.82 -2.09 -5.14
N LEU A 93 -31.19 -1.78 -6.27
CA LEU A 93 -30.82 -0.42 -6.63
C LEU A 93 -32.07 0.48 -6.53
N PRO A 94 -31.92 1.74 -6.07
CA PRO A 94 -33.03 2.67 -6.06
C PRO A 94 -33.66 2.79 -7.45
N LYS A 95 -34.92 3.21 -7.53
CA LYS A 95 -35.59 3.41 -8.83
C LYS A 95 -34.85 4.49 -9.62
N GLY A 96 -34.55 4.25 -10.91
CA GLY A 96 -33.86 5.21 -11.81
C GLY A 96 -32.53 4.75 -12.43
N TYR A 97 -32.12 3.49 -12.19
CA TYR A 97 -30.80 2.98 -12.59
C TYR A 97 -30.94 2.14 -13.87
N ALA A 98 -30.49 2.67 -15.01
CA ALA A 98 -30.51 1.95 -16.28
C ALA A 98 -29.21 1.14 -16.46
N THR A 99 -29.32 -0.13 -16.83
CA THR A 99 -28.17 -0.95 -17.23
C THR A 99 -27.92 -0.74 -18.72
N GLN A 100 -26.79 -0.14 -19.09
CA GLN A 100 -26.50 0.14 -20.50
C GLN A 100 -26.00 -1.11 -21.24
N ASP A 101 -25.16 -1.92 -20.59
CA ASP A 101 -24.49 -3.11 -21.18
C ASP A 101 -24.45 -4.33 -20.22
N GLY A 102 -25.27 -4.34 -19.18
CA GLY A 102 -25.24 -5.39 -18.13
C GLY A 102 -24.01 -5.38 -17.22
N LYS A 103 -23.06 -4.45 -17.45
CA LYS A 103 -21.81 -4.29 -16.67
C LYS A 103 -21.60 -2.88 -16.11
N THR A 104 -22.46 -1.94 -16.50
CA THR A 104 -22.40 -0.53 -16.12
C THR A 104 -23.79 -0.06 -15.73
N TYR A 105 -23.88 0.55 -14.56
CA TYR A 105 -25.07 1.21 -14.05
C TYR A 105 -24.96 2.70 -14.31
N VAL A 106 -25.97 3.25 -14.96
CA VAL A 106 -26.10 4.69 -15.20
C VAL A 106 -27.19 5.24 -14.30
N VAL A 107 -26.83 6.27 -13.52
CA VAL A 107 -27.74 7.05 -12.68
C VAL A 107 -27.92 8.39 -13.36
N GLU A 108 -29.07 8.60 -13.98
CA GLU A 108 -29.35 9.84 -14.71
C GLU A 108 -29.77 10.99 -13.79
N GLU A 109 -30.43 10.67 -12.67
CA GLU A 109 -30.89 11.64 -11.68
C GLU A 109 -29.82 11.98 -10.64
N ASP A 110 -29.99 13.12 -9.97
CA ASP A 110 -29.16 13.53 -8.85
C ASP A 110 -29.36 12.57 -7.66
N LEU A 111 -28.26 12.15 -7.04
CA LEU A 111 -28.33 11.34 -5.83
C LEU A 111 -28.62 12.27 -4.63
N PRO A 112 -29.74 12.11 -3.92
CA PRO A 112 -30.05 12.94 -2.76
C PRO A 112 -29.01 12.73 -1.65
N SER A 113 -28.89 13.71 -0.76
CA SER A 113 -27.98 13.61 0.39
C SER A 113 -28.37 12.45 1.32
N ASN A 114 -27.36 11.78 1.89
CA ASN A 114 -27.52 10.64 2.80
C ASN A 114 -28.38 9.50 2.23
N ALA A 115 -28.25 9.23 0.93
CA ALA A 115 -28.85 8.05 0.32
C ALA A 115 -28.27 6.76 0.93
N PRO A 116 -29.00 5.63 0.85
CA PRO A 116 -28.49 4.33 1.26
C PRO A 116 -27.14 4.02 0.59
N PRO A 117 -26.15 3.46 1.32
CA PRO A 117 -24.85 3.15 0.74
C PRO A 117 -24.97 2.24 -0.48
N ILE A 118 -24.34 2.64 -1.59
CA ILE A 118 -24.34 1.87 -2.82
C ILE A 118 -23.08 1.00 -2.83
N LYS A 119 -23.27 -0.32 -2.97
CA LYS A 119 -22.17 -1.28 -3.14
C LYS A 119 -22.45 -2.18 -4.32
N THR A 120 -21.54 -2.22 -5.29
CA THR A 120 -21.70 -3.07 -6.48
C THR A 120 -20.35 -3.56 -6.99
N ASP A 121 -20.37 -4.65 -7.72
CA ASP A 121 -19.26 -5.16 -8.51
C ASP A 121 -19.15 -4.50 -9.89
N LEU A 122 -20.16 -3.75 -10.31
CA LEU A 122 -20.27 -3.14 -11.63
C LEU A 122 -19.78 -1.70 -11.67
N SER A 123 -19.53 -1.18 -12.87
CA SER A 123 -19.13 0.21 -13.06
C SER A 123 -20.30 1.14 -12.82
N LEU A 124 -20.07 2.28 -12.15
CA LEU A 124 -21.09 3.28 -11.86
C LEU A 124 -20.83 4.55 -12.66
N VAL A 125 -21.87 5.07 -13.30
CA VAL A 125 -21.84 6.35 -14.01
C VAL A 125 -22.96 7.23 -13.50
N PHE A 126 -22.62 8.27 -12.76
CA PHE A 126 -23.55 9.29 -12.30
C PHE A 126 -23.53 10.45 -13.29
N GLN A 127 -24.64 10.70 -13.98
CA GLN A 127 -24.79 11.90 -14.82
C GLN A 127 -25.15 13.13 -13.97
N GLY A 128 -25.97 12.93 -12.94
CA GLY A 128 -26.35 13.95 -11.97
C GLY A 128 -25.29 14.24 -10.90
N ALA A 129 -25.61 15.19 -10.04
CA ALA A 129 -24.82 15.54 -8.85
C ALA A 129 -24.98 14.49 -7.75
N ILE A 130 -23.97 14.40 -6.88
CA ILE A 130 -23.99 13.55 -5.69
C ILE A 130 -24.14 14.45 -4.47
N GLY A 131 -25.29 14.35 -3.80
CA GLY A 131 -25.58 15.07 -2.57
C GLY A 131 -24.65 14.67 -1.42
N ALA A 132 -24.68 15.45 -0.34
CA ALA A 132 -23.73 15.31 0.76
C ALA A 132 -23.87 13.98 1.52
N GLY A 133 -22.77 13.51 2.11
CA GLY A 133 -22.76 12.36 3.01
C GLY A 133 -22.98 11.00 2.34
N ASN A 134 -22.90 10.93 1.01
CA ASN A 134 -23.16 9.71 0.27
C ASN A 134 -21.95 8.76 0.25
N LYS A 135 -22.22 7.46 0.39
CA LYS A 135 -21.20 6.42 0.37
C LYS A 135 -21.40 5.46 -0.80
N ILE A 136 -20.42 5.41 -1.70
CA ILE A 136 -20.47 4.64 -2.94
C ILE A 136 -19.21 3.79 -3.05
N GLU A 137 -19.39 2.47 -3.18
CA GLU A 137 -18.32 1.50 -3.34
C GLU A 137 -18.56 0.68 -4.63
N SER A 138 -17.54 0.56 -5.48
CA SER A 138 -17.55 -0.25 -6.69
C SER A 138 -16.30 -1.11 -6.80
N GLU A 139 -16.44 -2.40 -7.14
CA GLU A 139 -15.29 -3.26 -7.50
C GLU A 139 -14.80 -3.00 -8.95
N ALA A 140 -15.46 -2.09 -9.67
CA ALA A 140 -15.04 -1.61 -10.98
C ALA A 140 -14.73 -0.10 -10.90
N SER A 141 -15.15 0.69 -11.91
CA SER A 141 -14.85 2.12 -11.98
C SER A 141 -16.06 2.99 -11.64
N ILE A 142 -15.81 4.19 -11.12
CA ILE A 142 -16.84 5.19 -10.81
C ILE A 142 -16.58 6.43 -11.65
N ARG A 143 -17.59 6.87 -12.39
CA ARG A 143 -17.58 8.13 -13.14
C ARG A 143 -18.70 9.03 -12.65
N VAL A 144 -18.38 10.27 -12.37
CA VAL A 144 -19.34 11.29 -11.93
C VAL A 144 -19.21 12.49 -12.86
N ALA A 145 -20.31 12.84 -13.54
CA ALA A 145 -20.36 14.01 -14.40
C ALA A 145 -20.79 15.27 -13.63
N GLY A 146 -21.68 15.13 -12.64
CA GLY A 146 -22.12 16.22 -11.76
C GLY A 146 -21.19 16.51 -10.60
N GLU A 147 -21.52 17.56 -9.83
CA GLU A 147 -20.76 17.98 -8.64
C GLU A 147 -20.85 16.91 -7.54
N VAL A 148 -19.77 16.74 -6.79
CA VAL A 148 -19.75 15.88 -5.60
C VAL A 148 -19.68 16.77 -4.37
N ALA A 149 -20.73 16.73 -3.56
CA ALA A 149 -20.85 17.51 -2.35
C ALA A 149 -20.05 16.91 -1.17
N GLU A 150 -20.01 17.67 -0.08
CA GLU A 150 -19.23 17.37 1.12
C GLU A 150 -19.56 16.03 1.79
N GLY A 151 -18.61 15.48 2.55
CA GLY A 151 -18.79 14.23 3.31
C GLY A 151 -19.01 12.97 2.47
N CYS A 152 -18.87 13.04 1.14
CA CYS A 152 -18.99 11.88 0.28
C CYS A 152 -17.78 10.94 0.42
N THR A 153 -18.02 9.64 0.27
CA THR A 153 -16.97 8.61 0.23
C THR A 153 -17.14 7.78 -1.03
N LEU A 154 -16.20 7.90 -1.98
CA LEU A 154 -16.16 7.13 -3.21
C LEU A 154 -14.99 6.15 -3.18
N ILE A 155 -15.26 4.86 -3.28
CA ILE A 155 -14.24 3.81 -3.29
C ILE A 155 -14.41 2.98 -4.56
N ALA A 156 -13.37 2.92 -5.39
CA ALA A 156 -13.37 2.12 -6.61
C ALA A 156 -12.13 1.22 -6.66
N ARG A 157 -12.27 -0.03 -7.12
CA ARG A 157 -11.09 -0.85 -7.46
C ARG A 157 -10.52 -0.56 -8.84
N GLY A 158 -11.29 0.09 -9.70
CA GLY A 158 -10.87 0.57 -11.02
C GLY A 158 -10.35 2.01 -10.96
N GLU A 159 -11.00 2.90 -11.71
CA GLU A 159 -10.68 4.33 -11.72
C GLU A 159 -11.86 5.16 -11.16
N ILE A 160 -11.55 6.28 -10.51
CA ILE A 160 -12.53 7.33 -10.20
C ILE A 160 -12.29 8.51 -11.13
N THR A 161 -13.34 8.95 -11.84
CA THR A 161 -13.29 10.16 -12.67
C THR A 161 -14.42 11.12 -12.33
N CYS A 162 -14.10 12.33 -11.87
CA CYS A 162 -15.05 13.40 -11.59
C CYS A 162 -14.88 14.53 -12.61
N GLY A 163 -15.89 14.70 -13.48
CA GLY A 163 -15.90 15.72 -14.54
C GLY A 163 -16.20 17.13 -14.03
N ALA A 164 -16.99 17.25 -12.96
CA ALA A 164 -17.28 18.50 -12.27
C ALA A 164 -16.48 18.60 -10.95
N PRO A 165 -16.49 19.77 -10.28
CA PRO A 165 -15.77 19.96 -9.03
C PRO A 165 -16.20 18.99 -7.93
N VAL A 166 -15.26 18.67 -7.05
CA VAL A 166 -15.49 17.93 -5.81
C VAL A 166 -15.24 18.90 -4.66
N THR A 167 -16.26 19.14 -3.85
CA THR A 167 -16.25 20.19 -2.84
C THR A 167 -16.55 19.60 -1.47
N GLY A 168 -15.55 19.57 -0.59
CA GLY A 168 -15.71 19.26 0.83
C GLY A 168 -15.58 20.50 1.72
N THR A 169 -15.54 20.26 3.03
CA THR A 169 -15.17 21.25 4.04
C THR A 169 -14.16 20.65 5.04
N ASP A 170 -13.57 21.47 5.91
CA ASP A 170 -12.66 21.00 6.96
C ASP A 170 -13.31 19.99 7.92
N GLU A 171 -14.63 20.13 8.17
CA GLU A 171 -15.38 19.22 9.04
C GLU A 171 -15.82 17.95 8.30
N THR A 172 -16.17 18.08 7.01
CA THR A 172 -16.76 17.02 6.18
C THR A 172 -16.00 16.86 4.86
N ALA A 173 -14.74 16.46 4.95
CA ALA A 173 -13.91 16.21 3.78
C ALA A 173 -14.49 15.08 2.89
N VAL A 174 -14.32 15.21 1.57
CA VAL A 174 -14.67 14.14 0.62
C VAL A 174 -13.53 13.13 0.54
N SER A 175 -13.85 11.84 0.65
CA SER A 175 -12.88 10.74 0.60
C SER A 175 -12.95 9.99 -0.73
N LEU A 176 -11.84 9.94 -1.47
CA LEU A 176 -11.72 9.28 -2.76
C LEU A 176 -10.61 8.23 -2.71
N THR A 177 -10.94 6.96 -2.92
CA THR A 177 -9.97 5.86 -2.91
C THR A 177 -10.07 5.01 -4.16
N ALA A 178 -9.02 5.03 -4.99
CA ALA A 178 -8.93 4.17 -6.18
C ALA A 178 -7.49 4.06 -6.71
N PRO A 179 -7.12 3.04 -7.48
CA PRO A 179 -5.82 3.01 -8.16
C PRO A 179 -5.48 4.27 -8.95
N VAL A 180 -6.45 4.83 -9.68
CA VAL A 180 -6.31 6.07 -10.44
C VAL A 180 -7.47 6.99 -10.12
N VAL A 181 -7.17 8.27 -9.88
CA VAL A 181 -8.17 9.30 -9.59
C VAL A 181 -7.96 10.48 -10.53
N THR A 182 -8.97 10.80 -11.33
CA THR A 182 -8.97 11.91 -12.29
C THR A 182 -10.05 12.93 -11.91
N LEU A 183 -9.65 14.17 -11.62
CA LEU A 183 -10.51 15.23 -11.10
C LEU A 183 -10.41 16.50 -11.95
N SER A 184 -11.49 17.25 -12.04
CA SER A 184 -11.43 18.62 -12.54
C SER A 184 -10.83 19.54 -11.47
N LEU A 185 -11.60 19.90 -10.46
CA LEU A 185 -11.18 20.68 -9.29
C LEU A 185 -11.57 19.91 -8.02
N ALA A 186 -10.71 19.89 -7.02
CA ALA A 186 -11.03 19.34 -5.71
C ALA A 186 -10.71 20.35 -4.61
N SER A 187 -11.62 20.51 -3.65
CA SER A 187 -11.45 21.37 -2.49
C SER A 187 -11.74 20.59 -1.21
N TYR A 188 -10.87 20.66 -0.20
CA TYR A 188 -11.04 19.98 1.10
C TYR A 188 -11.35 18.47 0.94
N CYS A 189 -10.50 17.79 0.18
CA CYS A 189 -10.66 16.37 -0.15
C CYS A 189 -9.49 15.55 0.40
N GLN A 190 -9.78 14.33 0.87
CA GLN A 190 -8.79 13.29 1.09
C GLN A 190 -8.80 12.32 -0.09
N ILE A 191 -7.69 12.24 -0.81
CA ILE A 191 -7.56 11.46 -2.03
C ILE A 191 -6.43 10.45 -1.83
N ASP A 192 -6.75 9.17 -1.85
CA ASP A 192 -5.79 8.07 -1.69
C ASP A 192 -5.76 7.22 -2.95
N ALA A 193 -4.72 7.41 -3.76
CA ALA A 193 -4.52 6.70 -5.02
C ALA A 193 -3.34 5.72 -4.99
N ALA A 194 -3.58 4.46 -5.38
CA ALA A 194 -2.50 3.46 -5.39
C ALA A 194 -1.46 3.70 -6.50
N ALA A 195 -1.84 4.36 -7.60
CA ALA A 195 -0.95 4.68 -8.72
C ALA A 195 -0.83 6.20 -8.94
N SER A 196 -1.86 6.85 -9.50
CA SER A 196 -1.73 8.24 -9.96
C SER A 196 -2.96 9.09 -9.68
N ILE A 197 -2.73 10.38 -9.39
CA ILE A 197 -3.76 11.41 -9.30
C ILE A 197 -3.56 12.42 -10.42
N LYS A 198 -4.63 12.71 -11.16
CA LYS A 198 -4.66 13.76 -12.18
C LYS A 198 -5.73 14.76 -11.79
N ALA A 199 -5.37 16.03 -11.68
CA ALA A 199 -6.32 17.09 -11.37
C ALA A 199 -6.08 18.32 -12.25
N SER A 200 -7.11 19.14 -12.47
CA SER A 200 -6.89 20.51 -12.97
C SER A 200 -6.58 21.46 -11.81
N GLY A 201 -7.17 21.23 -10.63
CA GLY A 201 -6.77 21.96 -9.43
C GLY A 201 -7.04 21.21 -8.11
N LEU A 202 -6.22 21.49 -7.10
CA LEU A 202 -6.33 20.97 -5.74
C LEU A 202 -6.24 22.12 -4.74
N VAL A 203 -7.25 22.26 -3.89
CA VAL A 203 -7.35 23.33 -2.88
C VAL A 203 -7.52 22.69 -1.51
N HIS A 204 -6.56 22.88 -0.60
CA HIS A 204 -6.62 22.28 0.75
C HIS A 204 -6.88 20.77 0.76
N CYS A 205 -6.39 20.07 -0.26
CA CYS A 205 -6.54 18.63 -0.35
C CYS A 205 -5.38 17.92 0.36
N ARG A 206 -5.68 16.76 0.95
CA ARG A 206 -4.68 15.75 1.30
C ARG A 206 -4.67 14.69 0.20
N ALA A 207 -3.70 14.73 -0.70
CA ALA A 207 -3.63 13.84 -1.84
C ALA A 207 -2.41 12.93 -1.74
N ARG A 208 -2.61 11.62 -1.77
CA ARG A 208 -1.55 10.60 -1.70
C ARG A 208 -1.60 9.73 -2.94
N ALA A 209 -0.50 9.66 -3.69
CA ALA A 209 -0.37 8.83 -4.87
C ALA A 209 0.83 7.89 -4.75
N GLY A 210 0.64 6.60 -5.07
CA GLY A 210 1.73 5.63 -5.04
C GLY A 210 2.83 5.87 -6.08
N LYS A 211 2.54 6.60 -7.17
CA LYS A 211 3.49 6.98 -8.22
C LYS A 211 3.53 8.49 -8.44
N GLU A 212 2.47 9.08 -8.98
CA GLU A 212 2.52 10.47 -9.45
C GLU A 212 1.26 11.31 -9.17
N ILE A 213 1.46 12.60 -8.95
CA ILE A 213 0.41 13.62 -8.89
C ILE A 213 0.67 14.62 -10.02
N LEU A 214 -0.28 14.76 -10.94
CA LEU A 214 -0.20 15.66 -12.08
C LEU A 214 -1.33 16.69 -12.00
N VAL A 215 -0.98 17.98 -11.90
CA VAL A 215 -1.92 19.09 -11.81
C VAL A 215 -1.73 20.05 -12.98
N SER A 216 -2.65 20.04 -13.95
CA SER A 216 -2.47 20.75 -15.22
C SER A 216 -3.15 22.12 -15.32
N GLY A 217 -3.81 22.60 -14.26
CA GLY A 217 -4.51 23.90 -14.29
C GLY A 217 -3.58 25.11 -14.24
N SER A 218 -4.04 26.21 -14.84
CA SER A 218 -3.23 27.40 -15.10
C SER A 218 -3.08 28.37 -13.93
N ASP A 219 -3.98 28.41 -12.93
CA ASP A 219 -3.79 29.23 -11.72
C ASP A 219 -4.90 29.04 -10.67
N PRO A 220 -4.58 28.95 -9.37
CA PRO A 220 -3.41 28.31 -8.77
C PRO A 220 -3.69 26.80 -8.74
N GLY A 221 -3.13 26.04 -9.68
CA GLY A 221 -3.38 24.60 -9.79
C GLY A 221 -3.30 23.86 -8.44
N ILE A 222 -2.37 24.23 -7.56
CA ILE A 222 -2.36 23.78 -6.16
C ILE A 222 -2.45 25.00 -5.24
N LEU A 223 -3.39 24.97 -4.29
CA LEU A 223 -3.63 26.03 -3.33
C LEU A 223 -3.75 25.45 -1.91
N GLY A 224 -2.64 25.43 -1.18
CA GLY A 224 -2.58 24.80 0.15
C GLY A 224 -2.74 23.27 0.12
N GLY A 225 -2.65 22.64 1.30
CA GLY A 225 -2.82 21.19 1.47
C GLY A 225 -1.52 20.38 1.58
N ASP A 226 -1.69 19.06 1.58
CA ASP A 226 -0.63 18.06 1.79
C ASP A 226 -0.63 17.06 0.63
N LEU A 227 0.40 17.14 -0.20
CA LEU A 227 0.54 16.31 -1.40
C LEU A 227 1.68 15.32 -1.20
N GLU A 228 1.41 14.04 -1.35
CA GLU A 228 2.41 12.98 -1.22
C GLU A 228 2.41 12.10 -2.48
N ALA A 229 3.55 12.02 -3.18
CA ALA A 229 3.70 11.10 -4.31
C ALA A 229 4.91 10.18 -4.16
N GLY A 230 4.82 8.99 -4.76
CA GLY A 230 5.88 7.97 -4.75
C GLY A 230 7.13 8.32 -5.58
N GLU A 231 6.92 9.01 -6.70
CA GLU A 231 7.92 9.25 -7.74
C GLU A 231 7.92 10.72 -8.18
N THR A 232 6.76 11.26 -8.59
CA THR A 232 6.70 12.55 -9.28
C THR A 232 5.52 13.42 -8.84
N ILE A 233 5.75 14.71 -8.64
CA ILE A 233 4.71 15.74 -8.49
C ILE A 233 4.94 16.83 -9.55
N ALA A 234 3.94 17.06 -10.38
CA ALA A 234 3.95 18.06 -11.43
C ALA A 234 2.79 19.02 -11.25
N ALA A 235 3.04 20.33 -11.27
CA ALA A 235 1.95 21.29 -11.32
C ALA A 235 2.28 22.55 -12.10
N GLY A 236 1.25 23.19 -12.67
CA GLY A 236 1.41 24.51 -13.28
C GLY A 236 1.80 25.55 -12.23
N CYS A 237 0.85 25.95 -11.38
CA CYS A 237 1.09 26.94 -10.34
C CYS A 237 0.81 26.37 -8.95
N ILE A 238 1.72 26.59 -7.99
CA ILE A 238 1.53 26.25 -6.58
C ILE A 238 1.60 27.50 -5.70
N ALA A 239 0.63 27.63 -4.80
CA ALA A 239 0.48 28.76 -3.91
C ALA A 239 0.08 28.35 -2.49
N GLU A 240 0.48 29.19 -1.53
CA GLU A 240 -0.10 29.22 -0.19
C GLU A 240 -1.55 29.70 -0.24
N HIS A 241 -2.38 29.23 0.70
CA HIS A 241 -3.71 29.74 0.93
C HIS A 241 -3.84 30.33 2.33
N SER A 242 -4.13 31.63 2.46
CA SER A 242 -4.57 32.27 3.71
C SER A 242 -3.72 31.97 4.96
N GLY A 243 -2.39 31.87 4.85
CA GLY A 243 -1.50 31.56 5.97
C GLY A 243 -1.05 30.09 6.05
N GLU A 244 -1.66 29.19 5.28
CA GLU A 244 -1.37 27.77 5.29
C GLU A 244 -0.44 27.37 4.12
N PRO A 245 0.82 27.01 4.41
CA PRO A 245 1.79 26.63 3.39
C PRO A 245 1.35 25.32 2.73
N ALA A 246 1.37 25.28 1.39
CA ALA A 246 1.28 24.02 0.68
C ALA A 246 2.51 23.16 1.02
N VAL A 247 2.27 21.94 1.50
CA VAL A 247 3.32 20.97 1.81
C VAL A 247 3.33 19.92 0.71
N VAL A 248 4.41 19.92 -0.06
CA VAL A 248 4.65 18.98 -1.14
C VAL A 248 5.69 17.98 -0.67
N ARG A 249 5.29 16.71 -0.59
CA ARG A 249 6.15 15.59 -0.23
C ARG A 249 6.29 14.65 -1.40
N ILE A 250 7.53 14.34 -1.73
CA ILE A 250 7.82 13.13 -2.50
C ILE A 250 8.35 12.11 -1.53
N THR A 251 7.47 11.17 -1.20
CA THR A 251 7.86 9.91 -0.57
C THR A 251 8.54 9.14 -1.67
N MET A 252 9.84 9.34 -1.82
CA MET A 252 10.66 8.69 -2.82
C MET A 252 10.66 7.17 -2.58
N ALA A 253 9.56 6.47 -2.85
CA ALA A 253 9.42 5.04 -2.64
C ALA A 253 10.44 4.30 -3.50
N ARG A 254 10.73 4.86 -4.68
CA ARG A 254 11.87 4.46 -5.51
C ARG A 254 13.20 4.62 -4.77
N TYR A 255 13.55 5.79 -4.25
CA TYR A 255 14.84 5.97 -3.56
C TYR A 255 14.91 5.18 -2.26
N LYS A 256 13.83 5.08 -1.49
CA LYS A 256 13.73 4.22 -0.31
C LYS A 256 14.01 2.77 -0.68
N LYS A 257 13.43 2.25 -1.76
CA LYS A 257 13.75 0.92 -2.31
C LYS A 257 15.21 0.82 -2.74
N LEU A 258 15.76 1.83 -3.44
CA LEU A 258 17.15 1.84 -3.89
C LEU A 258 18.13 1.86 -2.70
N TYR A 259 17.90 2.70 -1.69
CA TYR A 259 18.68 2.75 -0.45
C TYR A 259 18.59 1.45 0.35
N LEU A 260 17.39 0.87 0.50
CA LEU A 260 17.22 -0.45 1.13
C LEU A 260 17.97 -1.55 0.35
N ASN A 261 17.93 -1.51 -0.98
CA ASN A 261 18.68 -2.45 -1.81
C ASN A 261 20.19 -2.27 -1.67
N LEU A 262 20.67 -1.02 -1.57
CA LEU A 262 22.08 -0.70 -1.37
C LEU A 262 22.57 -1.20 0.01
N GLU A 263 21.78 -0.96 1.06
CA GLU A 263 22.08 -1.48 2.41
C GLU A 263 22.05 -3.03 2.44
N ARG A 264 21.13 -3.67 1.70
CA ARG A 264 21.10 -5.13 1.55
C ARG A 264 22.34 -5.65 0.83
N LEU A 265 22.79 -4.96 -0.23
CA LEU A 265 24.02 -5.29 -0.95
C LEU A 265 25.24 -5.14 -0.05
N ASP A 266 25.36 -4.06 0.72
CA ASP A 266 26.47 -3.85 1.65
C ASP A 266 26.53 -4.95 2.71
N ARG A 267 25.39 -5.29 3.32
CA ARG A 267 25.30 -6.42 4.28
C ARG A 267 25.73 -7.75 3.65
N THR A 268 25.29 -8.01 2.42
CA THR A 268 25.65 -9.23 1.68
C THR A 268 27.15 -9.25 1.35
N ALA A 269 27.71 -8.12 0.93
CA ALA A 269 29.13 -7.98 0.61
C ALA A 269 30.01 -8.15 1.86
N GLU A 270 29.61 -7.61 3.01
CA GLU A 270 30.32 -7.82 4.28
C GLU A 270 30.34 -9.29 4.71
N ALA A 271 29.20 -9.98 4.61
CA ALA A 271 29.13 -11.41 4.92
C ALA A 271 30.07 -12.23 4.02
N ARG A 272 30.09 -11.94 2.71
CA ARG A 272 30.97 -12.61 1.74
C ARG A 272 32.44 -12.24 1.93
N ARG A 273 32.77 -11.01 2.35
CA ARG A 273 34.15 -10.64 2.73
C ARG A 273 34.65 -11.45 3.91
N LYS A 274 33.83 -11.61 4.97
CA LYS A 274 34.18 -12.42 6.13
C LYS A 274 34.42 -13.89 5.76
N GLU A 275 33.58 -14.45 4.88
CA GLU A 275 33.76 -15.81 4.35
C GLU A 275 35.05 -15.94 3.52
N ARG A 276 35.39 -14.93 2.72
CA ARG A 276 36.64 -14.90 1.96
C ARG A 276 37.86 -14.85 2.89
N GLU A 277 37.84 -14.00 3.91
CA GLU A 277 38.95 -13.85 4.86
C GLU A 277 39.19 -15.13 5.68
N SER A 278 38.13 -15.85 6.07
CA SER A 278 38.28 -17.12 6.77
C SER A 278 38.91 -18.18 5.86
N LEU A 279 38.44 -18.30 4.61
CA LEU A 279 39.01 -19.20 3.61
C LEU A 279 40.47 -18.84 3.28
N GLU A 280 40.80 -17.56 3.19
CA GLU A 280 42.17 -17.11 2.93
C GLU A 280 43.13 -17.52 4.05
N LYS A 281 42.72 -17.39 5.31
CA LYS A 281 43.48 -17.87 6.47
C LYS A 281 43.67 -19.38 6.42
N VAL A 282 42.62 -20.14 6.10
CA VAL A 282 42.70 -21.61 5.97
C VAL A 282 43.67 -22.01 4.85
N ILE A 283 43.59 -21.37 3.69
CA ILE A 283 44.50 -21.63 2.55
C ILE A 283 45.95 -21.29 2.94
N GLN A 284 46.19 -20.18 3.65
CA GLN A 284 47.54 -19.82 4.13
C GLN A 284 48.09 -20.85 5.12
N VAL A 285 47.28 -21.31 6.08
CA VAL A 285 47.67 -22.35 7.04
C VAL A 285 48.03 -23.63 6.31
N ILE A 286 47.21 -24.09 5.35
CA ILE A 286 47.51 -25.34 4.62
C ILE A 286 48.79 -25.19 3.77
N LYS A 287 49.03 -24.03 3.14
CA LYS A 287 50.29 -23.77 2.41
C LYS A 287 51.53 -23.83 3.32
N LEU A 288 51.48 -23.18 4.48
CA LEU A 288 52.56 -23.21 5.48
C LEU A 288 52.82 -24.62 6.03
N LEU A 289 51.78 -25.44 6.18
CA LEU A 289 51.92 -26.84 6.59
C LEU A 289 52.50 -27.71 5.46
N GLY A 290 52.16 -27.42 4.20
CA GLY A 290 52.64 -28.17 3.04
C GLY A 290 54.09 -27.90 2.67
N GLU A 291 54.59 -26.67 2.86
CA GLU A 291 56.02 -26.37 2.68
C GLU A 291 56.92 -27.08 3.71
N LYS A 292 56.35 -27.48 4.87
CA LYS A 292 57.06 -28.21 5.93
C LYS A 292 56.96 -29.73 5.83
N VAL A 293 56.13 -30.27 4.93
CA VAL A 293 55.90 -31.71 4.78
C VAL A 293 56.06 -32.08 3.31
N VAL A 294 57.16 -32.77 2.99
CA VAL A 294 57.63 -33.08 1.62
C VAL A 294 56.62 -33.87 0.77
N ASP A 295 55.54 -34.42 1.34
CA ASP A 295 54.44 -34.99 0.56
C ASP A 295 53.08 -34.74 1.22
N LEU A 296 52.24 -33.93 0.58
CA LEU A 296 50.86 -33.69 1.03
C LEU A 296 49.98 -34.89 0.66
N PRO A 297 49.22 -35.49 1.61
CA PRO A 297 48.25 -36.54 1.33
C PRO A 297 47.24 -36.10 0.25
N PRO A 298 46.79 -37.02 -0.64
CA PRO A 298 45.91 -36.68 -1.76
C PRO A 298 44.57 -36.04 -1.33
N GLU A 299 44.03 -36.41 -0.16
CA GLU A 299 42.83 -35.80 0.42
C GLU A 299 43.01 -34.30 0.71
N LYS A 300 44.14 -33.91 1.31
CA LYS A 300 44.44 -32.49 1.59
C LYS A 300 44.65 -31.67 0.34
N LYS A 301 45.14 -32.29 -0.75
CA LYS A 301 45.24 -31.64 -2.07
C LYS A 301 43.86 -31.39 -2.67
N GLN A 302 42.91 -32.31 -2.52
CA GLN A 302 41.51 -32.11 -2.95
C GLN A 302 40.80 -31.04 -2.14
N GLU A 303 40.96 -31.01 -0.81
CA GLU A 303 40.40 -29.96 0.04
C GLU A 303 40.91 -28.56 -0.34
N LEU A 304 42.23 -28.43 -0.58
CA LEU A 304 42.84 -27.19 -1.07
C LEU A 304 42.27 -26.76 -2.43
N ALA A 305 42.06 -27.69 -3.35
CA ALA A 305 41.51 -27.40 -4.67
C ALA A 305 40.06 -26.92 -4.56
N MET A 306 39.24 -27.56 -3.72
CA MET A 306 37.86 -27.13 -3.45
C MET A 306 37.80 -25.75 -2.78
N GLN A 307 38.62 -25.50 -1.77
CA GLN A 307 38.70 -24.20 -1.10
C GLN A 307 39.21 -23.10 -2.02
N SER A 308 40.20 -23.39 -2.87
CA SER A 308 40.71 -22.45 -3.86
C SER A 308 39.66 -22.11 -4.92
N LYS A 309 38.88 -23.10 -5.37
CA LYS A 309 37.74 -22.88 -6.26
C LYS A 309 36.68 -22.00 -5.61
N ARG A 310 36.30 -22.30 -4.36
CA ARG A 310 35.34 -21.48 -3.58
C ARG A 310 35.84 -20.05 -3.36
N TYR A 311 37.14 -19.87 -3.11
CA TYR A 311 37.76 -18.55 -3.01
C TYR A 311 37.65 -17.75 -4.31
N MET A 312 37.89 -18.39 -5.47
CA MET A 312 37.69 -17.74 -6.77
C MET A 312 36.23 -17.38 -7.03
N GLU A 313 35.28 -18.25 -6.67
CA GLU A 313 33.85 -17.97 -6.76
C GLU A 313 33.46 -16.76 -5.89
N LEU A 314 33.89 -16.73 -4.62
CA LEU A 314 33.68 -15.60 -3.71
C LEU A 314 34.28 -14.30 -4.23
N LYS A 315 35.46 -14.36 -4.84
CA LYS A 315 36.09 -13.18 -5.45
C LYS A 315 35.26 -12.64 -6.61
N LYS A 316 34.69 -13.53 -7.42
CA LYS A 316 33.78 -13.15 -8.51
C LYS A 316 32.47 -12.57 -7.98
N GLU A 317 31.83 -13.23 -7.01
CA GLU A 317 30.61 -12.74 -6.34
C GLU A 317 30.81 -11.33 -5.75
N LEU A 318 31.94 -11.09 -5.07
CA LEU A 318 32.27 -9.76 -4.52
C LEU A 318 32.48 -8.70 -5.61
N SER A 319 33.07 -9.09 -6.75
CA SER A 319 33.22 -8.20 -7.90
C SER A 319 31.86 -7.83 -8.51
N ASP A 320 30.97 -8.82 -8.65
CA ASP A 320 29.63 -8.63 -9.20
C ASP A 320 28.78 -7.74 -8.26
N LEU A 321 28.87 -7.97 -6.95
CA LEU A 321 28.23 -7.12 -5.93
C LEU A 321 28.77 -5.69 -5.96
N ALA A 322 30.07 -5.50 -6.15
CA ALA A 322 30.67 -4.17 -6.26
C ALA A 322 30.18 -3.41 -7.50
N LEU A 323 30.08 -4.09 -8.65
CA LEU A 323 29.52 -3.52 -9.88
C LEU A 323 28.03 -3.17 -9.72
N ALA A 324 27.25 -4.06 -9.09
CA ALA A 324 25.84 -3.79 -8.79
C ALA A 324 25.68 -2.57 -7.87
N ARG A 325 26.53 -2.45 -6.86
CA ARG A 325 26.56 -1.29 -5.95
C ARG A 325 26.89 0.00 -6.70
N GLN A 326 27.94 -0.03 -7.53
CA GLN A 326 28.35 1.12 -8.32
C GLN A 326 27.22 1.61 -9.23
N ARG A 327 26.50 0.70 -9.91
CA ARG A 327 25.35 1.07 -10.76
C ARG A 327 24.23 1.75 -9.97
N LEU A 328 23.92 1.22 -8.78
CA LEU A 328 22.93 1.82 -7.87
C LEU A 328 23.40 3.21 -7.40
N GLU A 329 24.67 3.36 -7.03
CA GLU A 329 25.26 4.65 -6.65
C GLU A 329 25.20 5.65 -7.81
N GLU A 330 25.46 5.23 -9.05
CA GLU A 330 25.35 6.06 -10.26
C GLU A 330 23.90 6.47 -10.54
N GLU A 331 22.92 5.58 -10.33
CA GLU A 331 21.50 5.92 -10.44
C GLU A 331 21.05 6.93 -9.38
N LEU A 332 21.56 6.83 -8.15
CA LEU A 332 21.31 7.78 -7.07
C LEU A 332 22.06 9.12 -7.26
N ALA A 333 23.23 9.08 -7.85
CA ALA A 333 24.07 10.25 -8.11
C ALA A 333 23.70 10.99 -9.39
N ARG A 334 22.76 10.44 -10.18
CA ARG A 334 22.33 11.04 -11.45
C ARG A 334 21.86 12.47 -11.21
N GLU A 335 22.60 13.42 -11.78
CA GLU A 335 22.22 14.82 -11.79
C GLU A 335 21.19 15.03 -12.90
N TYR A 336 20.04 15.57 -12.54
CA TYR A 336 19.01 15.94 -13.50
C TYR A 336 19.42 17.26 -14.15
N SER A 337 19.58 17.23 -15.48
CA SER A 337 20.03 18.40 -16.25
C SER A 337 18.88 19.25 -16.76
N THR A 338 17.64 18.73 -16.68
CA THR A 338 16.43 19.39 -17.19
C THR A 338 15.32 19.35 -16.14
N VAL A 339 14.39 20.31 -16.23
CA VAL A 339 13.23 20.39 -15.33
C VAL A 339 12.31 19.17 -15.51
N ASP A 340 12.20 18.65 -16.73
CA ASP A 340 11.31 17.54 -17.07
C ASP A 340 11.69 16.21 -16.42
N GLU A 341 12.96 16.03 -16.09
CA GLU A 341 13.45 14.84 -15.40
C GLU A 341 13.36 14.95 -13.87
N CYS A 342 13.06 16.14 -13.34
CA CYS A 342 12.97 16.35 -11.90
C CYS A 342 11.71 15.70 -11.33
N PRO A 343 11.81 15.05 -10.15
CA PRO A 343 10.66 14.43 -9.50
C PRO A 343 9.64 15.47 -9.06
N VAL A 344 10.07 16.65 -8.64
CA VAL A 344 9.15 17.78 -8.39
C VAL A 344 9.32 18.79 -9.52
N ARG A 345 8.24 19.17 -10.21
CA ARG A 345 8.29 20.17 -11.29
C ARG A 345 7.13 21.16 -11.21
N PHE A 346 7.46 22.44 -11.36
CA PHE A 346 6.51 23.53 -11.26
C PHE A 346 6.74 24.61 -12.33
N ASP A 347 5.67 25.08 -12.96
CA ASP A 347 5.75 26.24 -13.87
C ASP A 347 5.87 27.56 -13.09
N SER A 348 5.23 27.68 -11.94
CA SER A 348 5.33 28.82 -11.01
C SER A 348 5.13 28.37 -9.56
N VAL A 349 6.09 28.69 -8.69
CA VAL A 349 6.06 28.43 -7.25
C VAL A 349 6.03 29.75 -6.51
N ARG A 350 5.05 29.94 -5.64
CA ARG A 350 4.98 31.10 -4.73
C ARG A 350 5.75 30.83 -3.41
N PRO A 351 6.08 31.88 -2.63
CA PRO A 351 6.68 31.71 -1.32
C PRO A 351 5.83 30.85 -0.37
N SER A 352 6.47 30.39 0.71
CA SER A 352 5.90 29.57 1.78
C SER A 352 5.62 28.11 1.40
N VAL A 353 5.93 27.66 0.19
CA VAL A 353 5.77 26.25 -0.19
C VAL A 353 6.88 25.41 0.46
N LYS A 354 6.52 24.37 1.21
CA LYS A 354 7.47 23.42 1.80
C LYS A 354 7.58 22.20 0.89
N ILE A 355 8.80 21.92 0.42
CA ILE A 355 9.13 20.77 -0.41
C ILE A 355 9.93 19.79 0.44
N VAL A 356 9.47 18.55 0.52
CA VAL A 356 10.12 17.46 1.22
C VAL A 356 10.43 16.35 0.24
N ILE A 357 11.70 15.97 0.13
CA ILE A 357 12.13 14.87 -0.74
C ILE A 357 12.94 13.90 0.12
N GLY A 358 12.34 12.75 0.46
CA GLY A 358 12.93 11.80 1.39
C GLY A 358 13.12 12.39 2.80
N THR A 359 14.37 12.54 3.23
CA THR A 359 14.73 13.13 4.54
C THR A 359 15.12 14.61 4.45
N ALA A 360 15.26 15.15 3.24
CA ALA A 360 15.63 16.54 3.03
C ALA A 360 14.37 17.40 2.93
N GLU A 361 14.46 18.61 3.49
CA GLU A 361 13.39 19.60 3.45
C GLU A 361 13.92 20.93 2.90
N LEU A 362 13.09 21.62 2.11
CA LEU A 362 13.37 22.93 1.54
C LEU A 362 12.10 23.77 1.61
N THR A 363 12.20 24.98 2.16
CA THR A 363 11.12 25.96 2.10
C THR A 363 11.44 27.01 1.05
N VAL A 364 10.50 27.24 0.14
CA VAL A 364 10.63 28.22 -0.93
C VAL A 364 10.29 29.60 -0.38
N ASN A 365 11.28 30.50 -0.35
CA ASN A 365 11.13 31.83 0.25
C ASN A 365 10.87 32.95 -0.77
N SER A 366 10.97 32.65 -2.07
CA SER A 366 10.82 33.63 -3.15
C SER A 366 10.09 33.00 -4.32
N ARG A 367 9.43 33.82 -5.14
CA ARG A 367 8.74 33.32 -6.33
C ARG A 367 9.73 32.79 -7.35
N GLN A 368 9.50 31.60 -7.85
CA GLN A 368 10.35 30.94 -8.85
C GLN A 368 9.48 30.36 -9.96
N ASN A 369 9.95 30.44 -11.21
CA ASN A 369 9.20 29.96 -12.38
C ASN A 369 10.03 28.91 -13.13
N ARG A 370 9.34 27.97 -13.79
CA ARG A 370 9.92 26.89 -14.60
C ARG A 370 11.07 26.19 -13.86
N ILE A 371 10.76 25.64 -12.70
CA ILE A 371 11.74 25.07 -11.78
C ILE A 371 11.41 23.61 -11.45
N GLY A 372 12.45 22.79 -11.46
CA GLY A 372 12.40 21.42 -10.97
C GLY A 372 13.22 21.28 -9.70
N TYR A 373 12.77 20.46 -8.75
CA TYR A 373 13.53 20.12 -7.56
C TYR A 373 13.85 18.64 -7.52
N TYR A 374 15.08 18.33 -7.11
CA TYR A 374 15.58 16.97 -7.02
C TYR A 374 16.52 16.81 -5.82
N LEU A 375 16.69 15.57 -5.36
CA LEU A 375 17.60 15.23 -4.28
C LEU A 375 18.97 14.88 -4.85
N HIS A 376 20.02 15.56 -4.38
CA HIS A 376 21.40 15.23 -4.71
C HIS A 376 22.28 15.30 -3.45
N LYS A 377 22.99 14.21 -3.14
CA LYS A 377 23.88 14.09 -1.97
C LYS A 377 23.24 14.55 -0.64
N GLY A 378 21.96 14.23 -0.45
CA GLY A 378 21.21 14.56 0.78
C GLY A 378 20.75 16.03 0.88
N ARG A 379 20.86 16.80 -0.19
CA ARG A 379 20.33 18.18 -0.28
C ARG A 379 19.35 18.29 -1.44
N ILE A 380 18.34 19.12 -1.28
CA ILE A 380 17.43 19.47 -2.38
C ILE A 380 18.11 20.54 -3.21
N LEU A 381 18.34 20.22 -4.48
CA LEU A 381 18.82 21.16 -5.49
C LEU A 381 17.66 21.51 -6.43
N ALA A 382 17.77 22.68 -7.04
CA ALA A 382 16.84 23.12 -8.05
C ALA A 382 17.52 23.12 -9.42
N ALA A 383 16.84 22.56 -10.41
CA ALA A 383 17.18 22.69 -11.82
C ALA A 383 16.26 23.75 -12.44
N THR A 384 16.84 24.65 -13.22
CA THR A 384 16.11 25.63 -14.02
C THR A 384 16.46 25.40 -15.49
N HIS A 385 15.51 25.66 -16.40
CA HIS A 385 15.83 25.79 -17.82
C HIS A 385 16.50 27.11 -18.13
#